data_AF-A0A2E5W3Q6-F1
#
_entry.id   AF-A0A2E5W3Q6-F1
#
_cell.length_a   1.000
_cell.length_b   1.000
_cell.length_c   1.000
_cell.angle_alpha   90.00
_cell.angle_beta   90.00
_cell.angle_gamma   90.00
#
_symmetry.space_group_name_H-M   'P 1'
#
loop_
_entity.id
_entity.type
_entity.pdbx_description
1 polymer ?
#
loop_
_entity_poly.entity_id
_entity_poly.type
_entity_poly.pdbx_seq_one_letter_code
_entity_poly.pdbx_strand_id
1 'polypeptide(L)'
;MKKTIRAIYFIIFLTSFSFSDTTVVAFNSVHQSFGSLGNYRVVTDTISFPESNQQYAEIIMTVMLECPGGGCDPWDRKANIKVEHLNNWFEIGRYVTPYGIGCSWSFDVTDYRSLLEGDVSLRSFIDTWVQPGWLVTISFDFISGVPENPFTVVRNIWNYDYVVYGDTTNPVDITPETEYLPMDVTEVNLRMITTGHGQGNTENAAEFSLKLHDIYMNNELAYVHNFWRDDCEYNQCSPQYGTWQYDRAGFCPGDKVHHQDFYVMNFVSAGDTVRLEYVLEDYFNQCSPNNPSCVDGITCSECSYNNSGHTEPNYFIESQLIMHTESYHTNADTYLSFVEISGSSPTVDIYMENYVPVYGIQFNILIDLLDGIEIGELIFQNGQGGRAEDSGWTIGVNDSGLVVGLAQGTAEPIPPGEGLLTQIPWNGNIQSNLSGTIHFSDVQISGYFGTELSLELGEPVNIELGLGVNEDITLPLKHKLLNAYPNPFNSIVTIPFQLISSQMVFLKIFDLNGKEIITLVDNDMAAGRHYLKWDAGNQSSGVYFSVLEIGKYIDTKKLIILK
;
A
#
# COMPACT_ATOMS: atom_id res chain seq x y z
N MET A 1 5.88 4.07 -71.36
CA MET A 1 6.87 4.58 -70.37
C MET A 1 6.38 4.19 -68.98
N LYS A 2 7.15 3.37 -68.27
CA LYS A 2 6.80 2.76 -66.98
C LYS A 2 6.80 3.82 -65.86
N LYS A 3 5.73 3.87 -65.05
CA LYS A 3 5.70 4.59 -63.76
C LYS A 3 6.31 3.70 -62.68
N THR A 4 7.38 4.17 -62.06
CA THR A 4 8.05 3.55 -60.92
C THR A 4 7.31 3.90 -59.64
N ILE A 5 6.74 2.90 -58.96
CA ILE A 5 6.21 3.01 -57.60
C ILE A 5 7.37 2.74 -56.65
N ARG A 6 7.75 3.71 -55.81
CA ARG A 6 8.64 3.50 -54.67
C ARG A 6 7.79 3.12 -53.46
N ALA A 7 7.88 1.86 -53.03
CA ALA A 7 7.37 1.42 -51.74
C ALA A 7 8.37 1.84 -50.66
N ILE A 8 7.91 2.61 -49.67
CA ILE A 8 8.65 2.92 -48.45
C ILE A 8 8.32 1.81 -47.45
N TYR A 9 9.31 0.99 -47.12
CA TYR A 9 9.21 0.01 -46.05
C TYR A 9 9.54 0.71 -44.72
N PHE A 10 8.56 0.77 -43.82
CA PHE A 10 8.79 1.11 -42.42
C PHE A 10 9.45 -0.11 -41.76
N ILE A 11 10.72 0.01 -41.40
CA ILE A 11 11.42 -0.99 -40.58
C ILE A 11 11.10 -0.64 -39.13
N ILE A 12 10.23 -1.43 -38.50
CA ILE A 12 10.03 -1.41 -37.04
C ILE A 12 11.25 -2.10 -36.44
N PHE A 13 12.16 -1.34 -35.84
CA PHE A 13 13.18 -1.89 -34.96
C PHE A 13 12.49 -2.27 -33.64
N LEU A 14 12.15 -3.56 -33.48
CA LEU A 14 11.89 -4.12 -32.16
C LEU A 14 13.26 -4.34 -31.49
N THR A 15 13.70 -3.39 -30.68
CA THR A 15 14.79 -3.61 -29.74
C THR A 15 14.26 -4.52 -28.63
N SER A 16 14.54 -5.82 -28.73
CA SER A 16 14.35 -6.74 -27.61
C SER A 16 15.43 -6.43 -26.57
N PHE A 17 15.09 -5.72 -25.50
CA PHE A 17 15.93 -5.69 -24.31
C PHE A 17 15.89 -7.10 -23.70
N SER A 18 17.04 -7.79 -23.66
CA SER A 18 17.18 -9.00 -22.85
C SER A 18 17.54 -8.56 -21.43
N PHE A 19 16.56 -8.54 -20.54
CA PHE A 19 16.83 -8.43 -19.12
C PHE A 19 17.37 -9.79 -18.63
N SER A 20 18.31 -9.77 -17.69
CA SER A 20 18.87 -10.96 -17.07
C SER A 20 18.44 -11.04 -15.61
N ASP A 21 18.29 -12.25 -15.11
CA ASP A 21 18.04 -12.49 -13.69
C ASP A 21 19.15 -11.86 -12.84
N THR A 22 18.78 -11.41 -11.64
CA THR A 22 19.69 -10.78 -10.69
C THR A 22 19.56 -11.45 -9.33
N THR A 23 20.68 -11.84 -8.72
CA THR A 23 20.69 -12.38 -7.35
C THR A 23 21.35 -11.38 -6.40
N VAL A 24 20.66 -11.05 -5.31
CA VAL A 24 21.16 -10.22 -4.21
C VAL A 24 21.36 -11.11 -2.98
N VAL A 25 22.58 -11.26 -2.50
CA VAL A 25 22.87 -11.96 -1.24
C VAL A 25 22.83 -10.95 -0.10
N ALA A 26 21.71 -10.90 0.61
CA ALA A 26 21.48 -9.95 1.69
C ALA A 26 22.25 -10.30 2.96
N PHE A 27 22.18 -11.57 3.38
CA PHE A 27 22.97 -12.10 4.49
C PHE A 27 23.72 -13.35 4.04
N ASN A 28 24.97 -13.48 4.47
CA ASN A 28 25.80 -14.63 4.15
C ASN A 28 26.39 -15.25 5.42
N SER A 29 25.84 -16.38 5.84
CA SER A 29 26.26 -17.12 7.04
C SER A 29 26.36 -16.25 8.30
N VAL A 30 25.42 -15.32 8.50
CA VAL A 30 25.40 -14.45 9.68
C VAL A 30 25.02 -15.26 10.91
N HIS A 31 25.75 -15.06 12.01
CA HIS A 31 25.60 -15.88 13.21
C HIS A 31 24.53 -15.30 14.16
N GLN A 32 23.42 -16.02 14.36
CA GLN A 32 22.35 -15.63 15.27
C GLN A 32 22.30 -16.52 16.50
N SER A 33 22.50 -15.93 17.68
CA SER A 33 22.67 -16.68 18.95
C SER A 33 22.35 -15.82 20.18
N PHE A 34 22.19 -16.46 21.33
CA PHE A 34 22.06 -15.79 22.61
C PHE A 34 22.86 -16.51 23.70
N GLY A 35 23.67 -15.78 24.46
CA GLY A 35 24.40 -16.35 25.58
C GLY A 35 25.56 -15.48 26.06
N SER A 36 26.64 -16.14 26.50
CA SER A 36 27.80 -15.48 27.13
C SER A 36 28.54 -14.50 26.22
N LEU A 37 28.45 -14.65 24.90
CA LEU A 37 29.08 -13.74 23.94
C LEU A 37 28.19 -12.53 23.58
N GLY A 38 26.92 -12.52 23.99
CA GLY A 38 25.99 -11.44 23.72
C GLY A 38 24.62 -11.91 23.23
N ASN A 39 23.81 -10.93 22.84
CA ASN A 39 22.50 -11.13 22.22
C ASN A 39 22.60 -10.77 20.73
N TYR A 40 22.65 -11.79 19.87
CA TYR A 40 22.74 -11.68 18.42
C TYR A 40 21.50 -12.27 17.73
N ARG A 41 20.35 -12.20 18.41
CA ARG A 41 19.09 -12.78 17.91
C ARG A 41 18.49 -12.00 16.76
N VAL A 42 18.82 -10.71 16.67
CA VAL A 42 18.41 -9.80 15.61
C VAL A 42 19.66 -9.37 14.85
N VAL A 43 19.62 -9.47 13.53
CA VAL A 43 20.64 -8.93 12.62
C VAL A 43 19.92 -8.01 11.65
N THR A 44 20.42 -6.78 11.55
CA THR A 44 19.89 -5.76 10.62
C THR A 44 21.04 -5.24 9.78
N ASP A 45 20.83 -5.10 8.48
CA ASP A 45 21.77 -4.46 7.56
C ASP A 45 21.01 -3.75 6.43
N THR A 46 21.67 -2.81 5.75
CA THR A 46 21.10 -2.12 4.58
C THR A 46 21.51 -2.88 3.32
N ILE A 47 20.52 -3.31 2.55
CA ILE A 47 20.68 -4.13 1.35
C ILE A 47 20.36 -3.29 0.12
N SER A 48 21.29 -3.25 -0.83
CA SER A 48 21.07 -2.59 -2.13
C SER A 48 20.37 -3.55 -3.10
N PHE A 49 19.08 -3.34 -3.28
CA PHE A 49 18.25 -3.99 -4.30
C PHE A 49 18.31 -3.25 -5.65
N PRO A 50 17.77 -3.81 -6.74
CA PRO A 50 17.63 -3.07 -7.99
C PRO A 50 16.88 -1.73 -7.80
N GLU A 51 17.28 -0.71 -8.55
CA GLU A 51 16.64 0.63 -8.55
C GLU A 51 15.23 0.65 -9.17
N SER A 52 14.79 -0.47 -9.76
CA SER A 52 13.43 -0.64 -10.25
C SER A 52 13.13 -2.12 -10.42
N ASN A 53 11.89 -2.50 -10.11
CA ASN A 53 11.41 -3.87 -10.21
C ASN A 53 10.47 -4.14 -11.40
N GLN A 54 10.29 -3.17 -12.31
CA GLN A 54 9.36 -3.30 -13.45
C GLN A 54 9.77 -4.36 -14.48
N GLN A 55 11.05 -4.73 -14.53
CA GLN A 55 11.59 -5.76 -15.44
C GLN A 55 11.63 -7.18 -14.87
N TYR A 56 11.13 -7.39 -13.65
CA TYR A 56 11.14 -8.70 -12.99
C TYR A 56 9.72 -9.24 -12.86
N ALA A 57 9.51 -10.46 -13.35
CA ALA A 57 8.25 -11.17 -13.22
C ALA A 57 8.04 -11.66 -11.78
N GLU A 58 9.10 -12.19 -11.16
CA GLU A 58 9.06 -12.82 -9.83
C GLU A 58 10.25 -12.35 -8.98
N ILE A 59 10.05 -12.29 -7.67
CA ILE A 59 11.09 -12.06 -6.67
C ILE A 59 11.02 -13.18 -5.63
N ILE A 60 12.05 -14.02 -5.57
CA ILE A 60 12.09 -15.18 -4.69
C ILE A 60 13.14 -14.95 -3.60
N MET A 61 12.71 -14.89 -2.34
CA MET A 61 13.61 -14.87 -1.19
C MET A 61 13.93 -16.29 -0.75
N THR A 62 15.21 -16.64 -0.64
CA THR A 62 15.65 -17.92 -0.06
C THR A 62 16.30 -17.67 1.30
N VAL A 63 15.81 -18.37 2.32
CA VAL A 63 16.41 -18.42 3.66
C VAL A 63 17.07 -19.78 3.84
N MET A 64 18.31 -19.79 4.30
CA MET A 64 19.07 -21.00 4.58
C MET A 64 19.65 -20.94 5.98
N LEU A 65 19.39 -21.98 6.76
CA LEU A 65 19.96 -22.22 8.07
C LEU A 65 21.00 -23.32 8.01
N GLU A 66 22.18 -23.01 8.55
CA GLU A 66 23.26 -23.97 8.74
C GLU A 66 23.62 -24.07 10.22
N CYS A 67 24.12 -25.24 10.61
CA CYS A 67 24.55 -25.47 11.98
C CYS A 67 26.02 -25.04 12.14
N PRO A 68 26.32 -24.12 13.07
CA PRO A 68 27.69 -23.80 13.43
C PRO A 68 28.51 -25.04 13.85
N GLY A 69 29.83 -24.87 13.93
CA GLY A 69 30.70 -25.90 14.51
C GLY A 69 30.26 -26.28 15.93
N GLY A 70 29.84 -27.54 16.13
CA GLY A 70 29.32 -28.04 17.40
C GLY A 70 27.81 -28.28 17.45
N GLY A 71 27.07 -27.98 16.37
CA GLY A 71 25.62 -28.14 16.26
C GLY A 71 24.90 -26.79 16.22
N CYS A 72 23.58 -26.81 16.09
CA CYS A 72 22.70 -25.64 16.08
C CYS A 72 21.75 -25.68 17.30
N ASP A 73 20.92 -24.65 17.47
CA ASP A 73 19.86 -24.64 18.50
C ASP A 73 18.99 -25.92 18.37
N PRO A 74 18.89 -26.76 19.41
CA PRO A 74 18.14 -28.00 19.32
C PRO A 74 16.62 -27.80 19.34
N TRP A 75 16.15 -26.56 19.58
CA TRP A 75 14.73 -26.23 19.67
C TRP A 75 14.23 -25.55 18.39
N ASP A 76 12.95 -25.73 18.15
CA ASP A 76 12.17 -25.00 17.16
C ASP A 76 11.88 -23.58 17.65
N ARG A 77 12.47 -22.60 16.95
CA ARG A 77 12.38 -21.18 17.29
C ARG A 77 11.54 -20.46 16.26
N LYS A 78 10.62 -19.62 16.73
CA LYS A 78 9.97 -18.64 15.88
C LYS A 78 11.01 -17.68 15.29
N ALA A 79 10.85 -17.34 14.02
CA ALA A 79 11.76 -16.49 13.28
C ALA A 79 11.02 -15.72 12.19
N ASN A 80 11.48 -14.51 11.89
CA ASN A 80 10.92 -13.69 10.82
C ASN A 80 11.96 -12.82 10.12
N ILE A 81 11.63 -12.45 8.90
CA ILE A 81 12.37 -11.52 8.05
C ILE A 81 11.46 -10.32 7.80
N LYS A 82 11.94 -9.13 8.16
CA LYS A 82 11.23 -7.88 7.94
C LYS A 82 12.07 -6.91 7.11
N VAL A 83 11.44 -6.09 6.29
CA VAL A 83 12.05 -4.93 5.63
C VAL A 83 11.51 -3.64 6.21
N GLU A 84 12.33 -2.61 6.26
CA GLU A 84 11.91 -1.28 6.71
C GLU A 84 11.53 -0.42 5.51
N HIS A 85 10.36 0.21 5.60
CA HIS A 85 9.93 1.22 4.66
C HIS A 85 9.17 2.31 5.42
N LEU A 86 9.54 3.58 5.20
CA LEU A 86 8.95 4.75 5.86
C LEU A 86 8.85 4.61 7.40
N ASN A 87 9.95 4.15 8.03
CA ASN A 87 10.08 3.88 9.48
C ASN A 87 9.15 2.78 10.03
N ASN A 88 8.53 1.98 9.17
CA ASN A 88 7.71 0.82 9.55
C ASN A 88 8.36 -0.47 9.08
N TRP A 89 8.24 -1.53 9.88
CA TRP A 89 8.75 -2.85 9.53
C TRP A 89 7.63 -3.72 8.96
N PHE A 90 7.85 -4.25 7.76
CA PHE A 90 6.93 -5.14 7.06
C PHE A 90 7.51 -6.55 7.09
N GLU A 91 6.78 -7.50 7.69
CA GLU A 91 7.19 -8.89 7.64
C GLU A 91 6.94 -9.48 6.25
N ILE A 92 8.01 -9.94 5.59
CA ILE A 92 7.96 -10.53 4.24
C ILE A 92 8.17 -12.05 4.27
N GLY A 93 8.46 -12.61 5.44
CA GLY A 93 8.58 -14.03 5.64
C GLY A 93 8.68 -14.41 7.11
N ARG A 94 8.02 -15.51 7.47
CA ARG A 94 8.08 -16.14 8.80
C ARG A 94 8.39 -17.62 8.65
N TYR A 95 9.18 -18.14 9.57
CA TYR A 95 9.49 -19.57 9.62
C TYR A 95 9.67 -20.00 11.08
N VAL A 96 9.61 -21.30 11.29
CA VAL A 96 10.01 -21.91 12.55
C VAL A 96 11.22 -22.77 12.30
N THR A 97 12.31 -22.56 13.05
CA THR A 97 13.54 -23.34 12.84
C THR A 97 13.26 -24.83 13.05
N PRO A 98 13.96 -25.71 12.32
CA PRO A 98 13.86 -27.14 12.59
C PRO A 98 14.52 -27.47 13.93
N TYR A 99 14.21 -28.64 14.48
CA TYR A 99 14.91 -29.14 15.66
C TYR A 99 16.32 -29.61 15.32
N GLY A 100 17.33 -28.78 15.61
CA GLY A 100 18.74 -29.17 15.68
C GLY A 100 19.41 -29.64 14.38
N ILE A 101 18.86 -29.27 13.22
CA ILE A 101 19.43 -29.55 11.89
C ILE A 101 19.40 -28.30 11.01
N GLY A 102 20.21 -28.23 9.96
CA GLY A 102 20.09 -27.17 8.96
C GLY A 102 18.92 -27.40 8.00
N CYS A 103 18.40 -26.33 7.39
CA CYS A 103 17.41 -26.44 6.32
C CYS A 103 17.34 -25.16 5.48
N SER A 104 16.56 -25.16 4.40
CA SER A 104 16.34 -23.99 3.56
C SER A 104 14.92 -23.94 3.02
N TRP A 105 14.41 -22.73 2.82
CA TRP A 105 13.08 -22.45 2.29
C TRP A 105 13.14 -21.29 1.32
N SER A 106 12.27 -21.32 0.32
CA SER A 106 12.04 -20.19 -0.58
C SER A 106 10.65 -19.60 -0.36
N PHE A 107 10.57 -18.28 -0.37
CA PHE A 107 9.37 -17.47 -0.23
C PHE A 107 9.19 -16.72 -1.55
N ASP A 108 7.98 -16.79 -2.11
CA ASP A 108 7.59 -15.83 -3.14
C ASP A 108 7.29 -14.50 -2.43
N VAL A 109 8.10 -13.49 -2.71
CA VAL A 109 7.98 -12.14 -2.15
C VAL A 109 7.69 -11.12 -3.24
N THR A 110 7.14 -11.56 -4.37
CA THR A 110 6.86 -10.72 -5.55
C THR A 110 5.91 -9.56 -5.23
N ASP A 111 4.97 -9.76 -4.31
CA ASP A 111 4.03 -8.73 -3.86
C ASP A 111 4.71 -7.58 -3.09
N TYR A 112 5.91 -7.84 -2.54
CA TYR A 112 6.69 -6.84 -1.81
C TYR A 112 7.62 -6.03 -2.72
N ARG A 113 7.45 -6.12 -4.05
CA ARG A 113 8.29 -5.44 -5.04
C ARG A 113 8.44 -3.93 -4.83
N SER A 114 7.41 -3.25 -4.31
CA SER A 114 7.49 -1.80 -4.02
C SER A 114 8.27 -1.47 -2.74
N LEU A 115 8.58 -2.49 -1.93
CA LEU A 115 9.41 -2.37 -0.72
C LEU A 115 10.84 -2.90 -0.92
N LEU A 116 11.14 -3.49 -2.08
CA LEU A 116 12.40 -4.17 -2.40
C LEU A 116 13.15 -3.44 -3.53
N GLU A 117 13.22 -2.11 -3.46
CA GLU A 117 13.81 -1.23 -4.47
C GLU A 117 14.82 -0.28 -3.82
N GLY A 118 15.99 -0.12 -4.45
CA GLY A 118 17.07 0.71 -3.91
C GLY A 118 17.68 0.17 -2.60
N ASP A 119 18.14 1.08 -1.74
CA ASP A 119 18.72 0.72 -0.44
C ASP A 119 17.64 0.51 0.62
N VAL A 120 17.50 -0.72 1.12
CA VAL A 120 16.44 -1.12 2.07
C VAL A 120 17.04 -1.77 3.31
N SER A 121 16.63 -1.35 4.50
CA SER A 121 17.02 -2.04 5.75
C SER A 121 16.29 -3.39 5.85
N LEU A 122 17.05 -4.48 5.90
CA LEU A 122 16.54 -5.84 6.12
C LEU A 122 16.87 -6.28 7.55
N ARG A 123 15.91 -6.91 8.23
CA ARG A 123 16.08 -7.50 9.57
C ARG A 123 15.76 -8.99 9.53
N SER A 124 16.68 -9.81 10.03
CA SER A 124 16.44 -11.22 10.39
C SER A 124 16.35 -11.35 11.90
N PHE A 125 15.33 -12.06 12.40
CA PHE A 125 15.21 -12.40 13.81
C PHE A 125 14.97 -13.90 14.00
N ILE A 126 15.65 -14.49 14.99
CA ILE A 126 15.34 -15.83 15.51
C ILE A 126 15.23 -15.75 17.03
N ASP A 127 14.17 -16.31 17.58
CA ASP A 127 13.92 -16.40 19.02
C ASP A 127 14.82 -17.45 19.71
N THR A 128 16.10 -17.57 19.32
CA THR A 128 17.08 -18.46 19.96
C THR A 128 17.55 -17.95 21.32
N TRP A 129 17.69 -18.86 22.28
CA TRP A 129 18.14 -18.54 23.65
C TRP A 129 19.45 -19.25 24.02
N VAL A 130 20.16 -19.78 23.00
CA VAL A 130 21.34 -20.63 23.21
C VAL A 130 22.50 -20.23 22.31
N GLN A 131 23.66 -20.81 22.63
CA GLN A 131 24.86 -20.79 21.82
C GLN A 131 25.22 -22.24 21.45
N PRO A 132 25.60 -22.55 20.18
CA PRO A 132 26.00 -21.61 19.13
C PRO A 132 24.84 -20.99 18.34
N GLY A 133 23.60 -21.49 18.41
CA GLY A 133 22.47 -20.89 17.67
C GLY A 133 22.49 -21.31 16.20
N TRP A 134 22.47 -20.36 15.26
CA TRP A 134 22.32 -20.59 13.83
C TRP A 134 23.29 -19.77 12.98
N LEU A 135 23.68 -20.30 11.81
CA LEU A 135 24.23 -19.51 10.71
C LEU A 135 23.10 -19.29 9.69
N VAL A 136 22.87 -18.04 9.30
CA VAL A 136 21.74 -17.65 8.44
C VAL A 136 22.26 -17.03 7.15
N THR A 137 21.80 -17.53 6.02
CA THR A 137 22.01 -16.94 4.70
C THR A 137 20.65 -16.55 4.12
N ILE A 138 20.54 -15.33 3.60
CA ILE A 138 19.34 -14.82 2.92
C ILE A 138 19.76 -14.27 1.57
N SER A 139 19.12 -14.75 0.51
CA SER A 139 19.30 -14.23 -0.85
C SER A 139 17.96 -13.95 -1.51
N PHE A 140 17.96 -13.06 -2.48
CA PHE A 140 16.81 -12.69 -3.30
C PHE A 140 17.16 -12.90 -4.75
N ASP A 141 16.37 -13.70 -5.45
CA ASP A 141 16.47 -13.92 -6.88
C ASP A 141 15.36 -13.12 -7.59
N PHE A 142 15.76 -12.12 -8.36
CA PHE A 142 14.92 -11.30 -9.21
C PHE A 142 14.89 -11.92 -10.60
N ILE A 143 13.79 -12.58 -10.93
CA ILE A 143 13.63 -13.35 -12.16
C ILE A 143 13.10 -12.42 -13.26
N SER A 144 13.88 -12.28 -14.33
CA SER A 144 13.56 -11.38 -15.44
C SER A 144 12.30 -11.81 -16.18
N GLY A 145 11.44 -10.84 -16.50
CA GLY A 145 10.20 -11.10 -17.22
C GLY A 145 9.23 -9.92 -17.20
N VAL A 146 8.04 -10.14 -17.77
CA VAL A 146 6.95 -9.15 -17.70
C VAL A 146 6.14 -9.46 -16.45
N PRO A 147 6.11 -8.56 -15.44
CA PRO A 147 5.29 -8.78 -14.27
C PRO A 147 3.81 -8.79 -14.61
N GLU A 148 3.07 -9.69 -13.97
CA GLU A 148 1.61 -9.70 -14.01
C GLU A 148 1.05 -8.44 -13.35
N ASN A 149 1.57 -8.13 -12.15
CA ASN A 149 1.24 -6.94 -11.38
C ASN A 149 2.48 -6.05 -11.26
N PRO A 150 2.67 -5.07 -12.16
CA PRO A 150 3.85 -4.21 -12.14
C PRO A 150 3.89 -3.26 -10.95
N PHE A 151 2.72 -2.88 -10.41
CA PHE A 151 2.56 -1.97 -9.28
C PHE A 151 1.82 -2.67 -8.14
N THR A 152 2.41 -2.60 -6.94
CA THR A 152 1.83 -3.16 -5.72
C THR A 152 1.96 -2.15 -4.59
N VAL A 153 0.87 -1.94 -3.87
CA VAL A 153 0.86 -1.21 -2.59
C VAL A 153 0.71 -2.21 -1.45
N VAL A 154 1.53 -2.05 -0.41
CA VAL A 154 1.56 -2.90 0.78
C VAL A 154 1.30 -2.03 2.01
N ARG A 155 0.19 -2.30 2.72
CA ARG A 155 -0.18 -1.59 3.95
C ARG A 155 -0.19 -2.55 5.13
N ASN A 156 0.52 -2.22 6.21
CA ASN A 156 0.40 -2.98 7.46
C ASN A 156 -0.96 -2.73 8.10
N ILE A 157 -1.65 -3.79 8.53
CA ILE A 157 -2.96 -3.72 9.20
C ILE A 157 -2.81 -4.06 10.68
N TRP A 158 -2.35 -5.26 10.99
CA TRP A 158 -2.13 -5.71 12.37
C TRP A 158 -0.70 -6.25 12.52
N ASN A 159 0.01 -5.78 13.54
CA ASN A 159 1.36 -6.24 13.86
C ASN A 159 1.48 -6.47 15.38
N TYR A 160 0.99 -7.62 15.83
CA TYR A 160 1.05 -8.03 17.23
C TYR A 160 2.04 -9.18 17.40
N ASP A 161 3.20 -8.86 17.97
CA ASP A 161 4.22 -9.85 18.31
C ASP A 161 3.85 -10.73 19.51
N TYR A 162 2.79 -10.41 20.27
CA TYR A 162 2.35 -11.23 21.40
C TYR A 162 0.94 -10.86 21.88
N VAL A 163 -0.07 -11.63 21.48
CA VAL A 163 -1.45 -11.50 21.97
C VAL A 163 -1.75 -12.61 22.96
N VAL A 164 -1.90 -12.29 24.25
CA VAL A 164 -2.30 -13.26 25.28
C VAL A 164 -3.69 -13.80 24.99
N TYR A 165 -3.87 -15.11 25.10
CA TYR A 165 -5.11 -15.77 24.72
C TYR A 165 -5.74 -16.54 25.88
N GLY A 166 -7.01 -16.22 26.18
CA GLY A 166 -7.80 -16.89 27.22
C GLY A 166 -7.58 -16.42 28.66
N ASP A 167 -6.96 -15.25 28.85
CA ASP A 167 -6.87 -14.59 30.16
C ASP A 167 -7.95 -13.51 30.32
N THR A 168 -8.93 -13.74 31.19
CA THR A 168 -10.01 -12.76 31.44
C THR A 168 -9.56 -11.47 32.10
N THR A 169 -8.37 -11.44 32.70
CA THR A 169 -7.78 -10.23 33.28
C THR A 169 -7.05 -9.37 32.25
N ASN A 170 -6.75 -9.96 31.09
CA ASN A 170 -6.12 -9.32 29.95
C ASN A 170 -6.88 -9.71 28.66
N PRO A 171 -8.09 -9.17 28.45
CA PRO A 171 -8.89 -9.50 27.29
C PRO A 171 -8.16 -9.10 25.99
N VAL A 172 -8.37 -9.90 24.94
CA VAL A 172 -7.83 -9.63 23.61
C VAL A 172 -8.37 -8.29 23.10
N ASP A 173 -7.46 -7.43 22.64
CA ASP A 173 -7.77 -6.12 22.06
C ASP A 173 -7.01 -5.97 20.73
N ILE A 174 -7.69 -6.33 19.64
CA ILE A 174 -7.20 -6.16 18.26
C ILE A 174 -7.99 -4.99 17.66
N THR A 175 -7.30 -3.88 17.41
CA THR A 175 -7.93 -2.64 16.95
C THR A 175 -8.45 -2.82 15.52
N PRO A 176 -9.72 -2.52 15.22
CA PRO A 176 -10.20 -2.46 13.84
C PRO A 176 -9.51 -1.35 13.05
N GLU A 177 -9.15 -1.63 11.81
CA GLU A 177 -8.46 -0.69 10.92
C GLU A 177 -9.34 -0.28 9.74
N THR A 178 -9.07 0.88 9.13
CA THR A 178 -9.79 1.34 7.94
C THR A 178 -8.81 1.85 6.90
N GLU A 179 -8.87 1.27 5.69
CA GLU A 179 -7.92 1.56 4.62
C GLU A 179 -8.62 1.95 3.32
N TYR A 180 -8.03 2.88 2.58
CA TYR A 180 -8.51 3.31 1.26
C TYR A 180 -8.01 2.39 0.16
N LEU A 181 -8.86 2.12 -0.82
CA LEU A 181 -8.52 1.36 -2.02
C LEU A 181 -8.40 2.30 -3.23
N PRO A 182 -7.23 2.37 -3.91
CA PRO A 182 -7.03 3.19 -5.11
C PRO A 182 -8.09 3.01 -6.20
N MET A 183 -8.35 4.05 -6.99
CA MET A 183 -9.42 3.97 -8.02
C MET A 183 -9.12 2.99 -9.14
N ASP A 184 -7.85 2.71 -9.41
CA ASP A 184 -7.39 1.79 -10.45
C ASP A 184 -6.94 0.44 -9.88
N VAL A 185 -7.28 0.15 -8.63
CA VAL A 185 -6.96 -1.14 -8.01
C VAL A 185 -7.70 -2.27 -8.73
N THR A 186 -6.95 -3.32 -9.03
CA THR A 186 -7.41 -4.48 -9.81
C THR A 186 -7.64 -5.70 -8.93
N GLU A 187 -6.86 -5.82 -7.85
CA GLU A 187 -6.95 -6.90 -6.87
C GLU A 187 -6.53 -6.38 -5.50
N VAL A 188 -7.24 -6.82 -4.46
CA VAL A 188 -6.91 -6.50 -3.07
C VAL A 188 -7.07 -7.75 -2.22
N ASN A 189 -6.00 -8.14 -1.53
CA ASN A 189 -5.96 -9.27 -0.62
C ASN A 189 -5.53 -8.82 0.78
N LEU A 190 -6.29 -9.23 1.79
CA LEU A 190 -5.84 -9.18 3.18
C LEU A 190 -4.99 -10.43 3.44
N ARG A 191 -3.68 -10.24 3.53
CA ARG A 191 -2.70 -11.28 3.81
C ARG A 191 -2.54 -11.47 5.30
N MET A 192 -2.83 -12.66 5.80
CA MET A 192 -2.68 -13.05 7.21
C MET A 192 -1.48 -13.98 7.40
N ILE A 193 -0.62 -13.68 8.37
CA ILE A 193 0.51 -14.50 8.83
C ILE A 193 0.35 -14.69 10.34
N THR A 194 -0.44 -15.68 10.73
CA THR A 194 -0.76 -15.95 12.15
C THR A 194 -0.22 -17.29 12.61
N THR A 195 0.36 -17.33 13.81
CA THR A 195 0.80 -18.58 14.45
C THR A 195 0.41 -18.57 15.93
N GLY A 196 -0.12 -19.69 16.43
CA GLY A 196 -0.44 -19.90 17.84
C GLY A 196 0.71 -20.56 18.59
N HIS A 197 0.99 -20.11 19.81
CA HIS A 197 2.07 -20.62 20.66
C HIS A 197 1.55 -20.90 22.06
N GLY A 198 2.25 -21.76 22.80
CA GLY A 198 1.91 -22.11 24.17
C GLY A 198 1.47 -23.57 24.31
N GLN A 199 1.75 -24.16 25.47
CA GLN A 199 1.49 -25.57 25.75
C GLN A 199 1.30 -25.84 27.25
N GLY A 200 0.77 -27.02 27.58
CA GLY A 200 0.59 -27.49 28.95
C GLY A 200 -0.51 -26.77 29.73
N ASN A 201 -1.38 -26.06 29.01
CA ASN A 201 -2.52 -25.32 29.53
C ASN A 201 -3.83 -25.95 29.01
N THR A 202 -4.97 -25.28 29.21
CA THR A 202 -6.27 -25.81 28.77
C THR A 202 -6.28 -26.05 27.25
N GLU A 203 -6.67 -27.24 26.83
CA GLU A 203 -6.65 -27.66 25.41
C GLU A 203 -5.27 -27.60 24.72
N ASN A 204 -4.17 -27.36 25.46
CA ASN A 204 -2.85 -27.04 24.92
C ASN A 204 -2.88 -25.87 23.91
N ALA A 205 -3.67 -24.83 24.20
CA ALA A 205 -3.68 -23.63 23.41
C ALA A 205 -2.37 -22.81 23.56
N ALA A 206 -1.97 -22.02 22.58
CA ALA A 206 -2.55 -21.92 21.25
C ALA A 206 -1.81 -22.80 20.23
N GLU A 207 -0.71 -23.45 20.59
CA GLU A 207 0.12 -24.20 19.64
C GLU A 207 -0.57 -25.46 19.13
N PHE A 208 -1.16 -26.25 20.03
CA PHE A 208 -1.73 -27.57 19.73
C PHE A 208 -3.26 -27.57 19.82
N SER A 209 -3.88 -26.40 19.74
CA SER A 209 -5.32 -26.25 19.76
C SER A 209 -5.80 -25.61 18.47
N LEU A 210 -6.59 -26.33 17.68
CA LEU A 210 -7.29 -25.76 16.54
C LEU A 210 -8.29 -24.71 17.04
N LYS A 211 -8.16 -23.48 16.51
CA LYS A 211 -9.08 -22.37 16.74
C LYS A 211 -9.45 -21.71 15.41
N LEU A 212 -10.69 -21.24 15.31
CA LEU A 212 -11.25 -20.60 14.13
C LEU A 212 -11.56 -19.14 14.43
N HIS A 213 -10.87 -18.23 13.76
CA HIS A 213 -10.98 -16.80 14.03
C HIS A 213 -11.78 -16.11 12.92
N ASP A 214 -12.52 -15.07 13.26
CA ASP A 214 -13.40 -14.38 12.32
C ASP A 214 -12.72 -13.14 11.75
N ILE A 215 -12.87 -12.92 10.45
CA ILE A 215 -12.49 -11.69 9.76
C ILE A 215 -13.76 -10.99 9.32
N TYR A 216 -13.97 -9.77 9.81
CA TYR A 216 -15.07 -8.89 9.41
C TYR A 216 -14.57 -7.82 8.45
N MET A 217 -15.36 -7.56 7.41
CA MET A 217 -15.14 -6.46 6.46
C MET A 217 -16.41 -5.61 6.40
N ASN A 218 -16.30 -4.31 6.67
CA ASN A 218 -17.44 -3.39 6.71
C ASN A 218 -18.57 -3.85 7.66
N ASN A 219 -18.19 -4.45 8.79
CA ASN A 219 -19.08 -5.01 9.82
C ASN A 219 -19.87 -6.27 9.39
N GLU A 220 -19.55 -6.86 8.24
CA GLU A 220 -20.06 -8.16 7.80
C GLU A 220 -19.00 -9.24 8.06
N LEU A 221 -19.41 -10.41 8.57
CA LEU A 221 -18.51 -11.56 8.68
C LEU A 221 -18.11 -12.00 7.26
N ALA A 222 -16.88 -11.72 6.88
CA ALA A 222 -16.37 -11.95 5.53
C ALA A 222 -15.77 -13.36 5.40
N TYR A 223 -14.91 -13.75 6.35
CA TYR A 223 -14.18 -15.01 6.31
C TYR A 223 -14.00 -15.61 7.70
N VAL A 224 -13.77 -16.92 7.73
CA VAL A 224 -13.27 -17.65 8.91
C VAL A 224 -11.84 -18.08 8.61
N HIS A 225 -10.90 -17.60 9.41
CA HIS A 225 -9.49 -17.89 9.32
C HIS A 225 -9.17 -19.21 10.05
N ASN A 226 -8.95 -20.25 9.24
CA ASN A 226 -8.43 -21.54 9.69
C ASN A 226 -7.00 -21.72 9.19
N PHE A 227 -6.04 -21.57 10.09
CA PHE A 227 -4.61 -21.73 9.82
C PHE A 227 -4.02 -22.99 10.45
N TRP A 228 -4.84 -23.98 10.80
CA TRP A 228 -4.33 -25.26 11.31
C TRP A 228 -3.51 -25.99 10.23
N ARG A 229 -2.32 -26.48 10.60
CA ARG A 229 -1.44 -27.28 9.75
C ARG A 229 -1.49 -28.73 10.21
N ASP A 230 -2.01 -29.61 9.36
CA ASP A 230 -2.15 -31.06 9.57
C ASP A 230 -1.17 -31.91 8.72
N ASP A 231 -0.13 -31.26 8.19
CA ASP A 231 0.83 -31.82 7.24
C ASP A 231 2.26 -31.84 7.79
N CYS A 232 2.47 -31.55 9.08
CA CYS A 232 3.80 -31.42 9.68
C CYS A 232 4.63 -32.71 9.59
N GLU A 233 3.99 -33.88 9.50
CA GLU A 233 4.67 -35.17 9.29
C GLU A 233 5.37 -35.29 7.92
N TYR A 234 5.00 -34.46 6.93
CA TYR A 234 5.57 -34.43 5.57
C TYR A 234 6.62 -33.34 5.38
N ASN A 235 7.09 -32.73 6.48
CA ASN A 235 8.03 -31.62 6.41
C ASN A 235 9.30 -31.96 5.61
N GLN A 236 9.67 -31.08 4.66
CA GLN A 236 10.82 -31.24 3.78
C GLN A 236 12.17 -31.31 4.51
N CYS A 237 12.26 -30.71 5.70
CA CYS A 237 13.43 -30.76 6.56
C CYS A 237 13.47 -32.06 7.40
N SER A 238 12.63 -33.05 7.10
CA SER A 238 12.65 -34.33 7.80
C SER A 238 13.88 -35.20 7.44
N PRO A 239 14.34 -36.06 8.35
CA PRO A 239 13.90 -36.19 9.75
C PRO A 239 14.54 -35.10 10.64
N GLN A 240 13.77 -34.61 11.62
CA GLN A 240 14.26 -33.69 12.65
C GLN A 240 14.28 -34.37 14.03
N TYR A 241 14.95 -33.75 15.00
CA TYR A 241 14.77 -34.10 16.41
C TYR A 241 13.41 -33.58 16.94
N GLY A 242 13.15 -33.72 18.24
CA GLY A 242 11.97 -33.12 18.86
C GLY A 242 10.64 -33.68 18.35
N THR A 243 9.59 -32.87 18.47
CA THR A 243 8.19 -33.28 18.24
C THR A 243 7.64 -32.75 16.91
N TRP A 244 8.47 -32.58 15.89
CA TRP A 244 8.14 -31.94 14.61
C TRP A 244 6.94 -32.52 13.86
N GLN A 245 6.54 -33.76 14.14
CA GLN A 245 5.48 -34.47 13.41
C GLN A 245 4.05 -34.07 13.80
N TYR A 246 3.86 -33.42 14.96
CA TYR A 246 2.52 -33.03 15.41
C TYR A 246 1.99 -31.81 14.65
N ASP A 247 0.67 -31.76 14.52
CA ASP A 247 -0.06 -30.66 13.92
C ASP A 247 -0.04 -29.43 14.83
N ARG A 248 0.00 -28.23 14.24
CA ARG A 248 0.04 -26.96 14.98
C ARG A 248 -0.81 -25.86 14.34
N ALA A 249 -1.10 -24.84 15.13
CA ALA A 249 -1.76 -23.63 14.69
C ALA A 249 -0.80 -22.72 13.91
N GLY A 250 -0.75 -22.88 12.58
CA GLY A 250 -0.17 -21.91 11.64
C GLY A 250 1.27 -22.19 11.22
N PHE A 251 1.92 -23.20 11.78
CA PHE A 251 3.31 -23.52 11.46
C PHE A 251 3.59 -25.00 11.58
N CYS A 252 4.73 -25.43 11.04
CA CYS A 252 5.36 -26.70 11.40
C CYS A 252 6.82 -26.42 11.75
N PRO A 253 7.40 -27.05 12.79
CA PRO A 253 8.81 -26.92 13.09
C PRO A 253 9.67 -27.29 11.88
N GLY A 254 10.58 -26.41 11.46
CA GLY A 254 11.37 -26.60 10.25
C GLY A 254 10.65 -26.26 8.96
N ASP A 255 9.61 -25.43 8.98
CA ASP A 255 8.95 -24.96 7.75
C ASP A 255 8.76 -23.44 7.76
N LYS A 256 8.54 -22.90 6.56
CA LYS A 256 8.00 -21.55 6.42
C LYS A 256 6.53 -21.51 6.85
N VAL A 257 6.11 -20.41 7.44
CA VAL A 257 4.70 -20.13 7.67
C VAL A 257 4.08 -19.75 6.32
N HIS A 258 3.00 -20.44 5.96
CA HIS A 258 2.23 -20.09 4.78
C HIS A 258 1.26 -18.98 5.16
N HIS A 259 1.34 -17.86 4.45
CA HIS A 259 0.33 -16.83 4.57
C HIS A 259 -0.99 -17.32 3.95
N GLN A 260 -2.10 -16.72 4.38
CA GLN A 260 -3.42 -16.90 3.76
C GLN A 260 -3.93 -15.55 3.30
N ASP A 261 -4.36 -15.49 2.03
CA ASP A 261 -4.87 -14.28 1.41
C ASP A 261 -6.39 -14.34 1.34
N PHE A 262 -7.04 -13.27 1.80
CA PHE A 262 -8.49 -13.11 1.81
C PHE A 262 -8.91 -11.98 0.88
N TYR A 263 -9.67 -12.30 -0.17
CA TYR A 263 -10.04 -11.34 -1.21
C TYR A 263 -11.01 -10.27 -0.68
N VAL A 264 -10.62 -9.00 -0.80
CA VAL A 264 -11.31 -7.87 -0.16
C VAL A 264 -12.39 -7.26 -1.06
N MET A 265 -12.18 -7.24 -2.38
CA MET A 265 -13.05 -6.49 -3.31
C MET A 265 -14.47 -7.09 -3.49
N ASN A 266 -14.79 -8.20 -2.81
CA ASN A 266 -16.17 -8.67 -2.67
C ASN A 266 -17.01 -7.78 -1.74
N PHE A 267 -16.37 -7.00 -0.85
CA PHE A 267 -17.02 -6.25 0.23
C PHE A 267 -16.88 -4.72 0.09
N VAL A 268 -16.06 -4.26 -0.85
CA VAL A 268 -15.73 -2.85 -1.08
C VAL A 268 -15.35 -2.64 -2.55
N SER A 269 -15.62 -1.45 -3.08
CA SER A 269 -15.24 -1.06 -4.45
C SER A 269 -13.95 -0.24 -4.46
N ALA A 270 -13.23 -0.27 -5.58
CA ALA A 270 -12.16 0.68 -5.87
C ALA A 270 -12.64 2.13 -5.68
N GLY A 271 -11.78 2.97 -5.09
CA GLY A 271 -12.10 4.36 -4.73
C GLY A 271 -12.87 4.54 -3.42
N ASP A 272 -13.06 3.50 -2.63
CA ASP A 272 -13.74 3.54 -1.32
C ASP A 272 -12.82 3.02 -0.21
N THR A 273 -13.29 3.06 1.04
CA THR A 273 -12.59 2.55 2.22
C THR A 273 -13.17 1.22 2.70
N VAL A 274 -12.31 0.36 3.25
CA VAL A 274 -12.71 -0.90 3.89
C VAL A 274 -12.35 -0.86 5.37
N ARG A 275 -13.34 -1.14 6.23
CA ARG A 275 -13.11 -1.39 7.65
C ARG A 275 -12.82 -2.88 7.87
N LEU A 276 -11.67 -3.19 8.44
CA LEU A 276 -11.19 -4.54 8.74
C LEU A 276 -11.23 -4.79 10.25
N GLU A 277 -11.68 -5.97 10.66
CA GLU A 277 -11.69 -6.39 12.05
C GLU A 277 -11.38 -7.88 12.16
N TYR A 278 -10.53 -8.26 13.11
CA TYR A 278 -10.10 -9.64 13.33
C TYR A 278 -10.42 -10.06 14.76
N VAL A 279 -11.33 -11.04 14.89
CA VAL A 279 -11.90 -11.47 16.16
C VAL A 279 -11.44 -12.89 16.43
N LEU A 280 -10.74 -13.10 17.53
CA LEU A 280 -10.31 -14.45 17.90
C LEU A 280 -11.48 -15.26 18.46
N GLU A 281 -11.50 -16.59 18.22
CA GLU A 281 -12.45 -17.50 18.88
C GLU A 281 -12.46 -17.29 20.40
N ASP A 282 -13.62 -17.37 21.02
CA ASP A 282 -13.71 -17.31 22.48
C ASP A 282 -12.99 -18.51 23.11
N TYR A 283 -12.11 -18.22 24.08
CA TYR A 283 -11.37 -19.23 24.83
C TYR A 283 -11.11 -18.77 26.26
N PHE A 284 -11.08 -19.72 27.19
CA PHE A 284 -10.76 -19.47 28.59
C PHE A 284 -9.71 -20.45 29.08
N ASN A 285 -8.56 -19.95 29.51
CA ASN A 285 -7.50 -20.78 30.06
C ASN A 285 -7.73 -21.09 31.54
N GLN A 286 -8.25 -22.29 31.83
CA GLN A 286 -8.46 -22.75 33.20
C GLN A 286 -7.14 -22.95 33.97
N CYS A 287 -6.02 -23.16 33.25
CA CYS A 287 -4.69 -23.35 33.81
C CYS A 287 -3.92 -22.05 34.02
N SER A 288 -4.56 -20.89 33.87
CA SER A 288 -3.89 -19.61 34.07
C SER A 288 -3.60 -19.35 35.55
N PRO A 289 -2.43 -18.78 35.91
CA PRO A 289 -2.16 -18.28 37.26
C PRO A 289 -3.10 -17.12 37.64
N ASN A 290 -3.69 -16.45 36.64
CA ASN A 290 -4.67 -15.37 36.82
C ASN A 290 -6.11 -15.90 36.97
N ASN A 291 -6.34 -17.20 36.78
CA ASN A 291 -7.62 -17.82 37.10
C ASN A 291 -7.69 -18.11 38.62
N PRO A 292 -8.53 -17.40 39.40
CA PRO A 292 -8.62 -17.60 40.85
C PRO A 292 -9.17 -18.99 41.24
N SER A 293 -9.74 -19.73 40.27
CA SER A 293 -10.23 -21.10 40.45
C SER A 293 -9.20 -22.17 40.04
N CYS A 294 -8.01 -21.79 39.60
CA CYS A 294 -6.97 -22.76 39.29
C CYS A 294 -6.37 -23.33 40.58
N VAL A 295 -6.39 -24.66 40.71
CA VAL A 295 -5.78 -25.38 41.83
C VAL A 295 -4.86 -26.48 41.30
N ASP A 296 -3.60 -26.46 41.73
CA ASP A 296 -2.59 -27.46 41.36
C ASP A 296 -3.06 -28.89 41.64
N GLY A 297 -2.88 -29.77 40.65
CA GLY A 297 -3.28 -31.18 40.69
C GLY A 297 -4.80 -31.42 40.66
N ILE A 298 -5.63 -30.38 40.62
CA ILE A 298 -7.10 -30.49 40.54
C ILE A 298 -7.60 -29.92 39.22
N THR A 299 -7.38 -28.62 38.98
CA THR A 299 -7.77 -27.96 37.74
C THR A 299 -6.78 -28.31 36.64
N CYS A 300 -5.49 -28.16 36.93
CA CYS A 300 -4.38 -28.45 36.02
C CYS A 300 -3.21 -29.06 36.81
N SER A 301 -2.23 -29.66 36.12
CA SER A 301 -1.06 -30.24 36.79
C SER A 301 -0.25 -29.18 37.57
N GLU A 302 -0.15 -27.98 37.00
CA GLU A 302 0.46 -26.79 37.60
C GLU A 302 -0.32 -25.57 37.10
N CYS A 303 -0.64 -24.62 37.98
CA CYS A 303 -1.32 -23.38 37.63
C CYS A 303 -0.35 -22.25 37.28
N SER A 304 0.89 -22.31 37.77
CA SER A 304 1.91 -21.31 37.45
C SER A 304 2.58 -21.66 36.14
N TYR A 305 2.78 -20.65 35.27
CA TYR A 305 3.61 -20.81 34.08
C TYR A 305 5.07 -20.99 34.49
N ASN A 306 5.73 -21.98 33.88
CA ASN A 306 7.11 -22.35 34.19
C ASN A 306 8.07 -22.18 32.99
N ASN A 307 7.57 -21.66 31.86
CA ASN A 307 8.33 -21.41 30.63
C ASN A 307 9.03 -22.64 30.04
N SER A 308 8.54 -23.84 30.38
CA SER A 308 9.01 -25.11 29.81
C SER A 308 7.82 -25.92 29.32
N GLY A 309 7.28 -26.82 30.15
CA GLY A 309 6.12 -27.64 29.82
C GLY A 309 4.78 -26.95 30.02
N HIS A 310 4.72 -25.82 30.75
CA HIS A 310 3.51 -25.04 30.94
C HIS A 310 3.79 -23.56 30.64
N THR A 311 3.18 -23.06 29.57
CA THR A 311 3.40 -21.71 29.02
C THR A 311 2.08 -21.02 28.71
N GLU A 312 2.13 -19.69 28.67
CA GLU A 312 0.97 -18.84 28.39
C GLU A 312 0.53 -18.99 26.92
N PRO A 313 -0.75 -19.31 26.66
CA PRO A 313 -1.28 -19.29 25.31
C PRO A 313 -1.17 -17.90 24.70
N ASN A 314 -0.63 -17.81 23.48
CA ASN A 314 -0.53 -16.53 22.79
C ASN A 314 -0.54 -16.69 21.25
N TYR A 315 -0.87 -15.62 20.55
CA TYR A 315 -0.77 -15.53 19.09
C TYR A 315 0.24 -14.47 18.66
N PHE A 316 0.94 -14.76 17.57
CA PHE A 316 1.69 -13.79 16.78
C PHE A 316 0.87 -13.51 15.53
N ILE A 317 0.47 -12.26 15.34
CA ILE A 317 -0.44 -11.85 14.27
C ILE A 317 0.28 -10.77 13.46
N GLU A 318 0.62 -11.09 12.21
CA GLU A 318 0.96 -10.09 11.21
C GLU A 318 -0.10 -10.14 10.11
N SER A 319 -0.54 -8.96 9.67
CA SER A 319 -1.50 -8.79 8.60
C SER A 319 -1.18 -7.58 7.74
N GLN A 320 -1.32 -7.73 6.43
CA GLN A 320 -1.06 -6.69 5.44
C GLN A 320 -2.17 -6.65 4.38
N LEU A 321 -2.52 -5.48 3.86
CA LEU A 321 -3.23 -5.37 2.59
C LEU A 321 -2.22 -5.34 1.45
N ILE A 322 -2.40 -6.25 0.50
CA ILE A 322 -1.68 -6.31 -0.77
C ILE A 322 -2.64 -5.83 -1.86
N MET A 323 -2.29 -4.72 -2.52
CA MET A 323 -3.12 -4.08 -3.55
C MET A 323 -2.36 -4.04 -4.87
N HIS A 324 -2.92 -4.65 -5.92
CA HIS A 324 -2.38 -4.57 -7.28
C HIS A 324 -3.09 -3.48 -8.07
N THR A 325 -2.32 -2.57 -8.68
CA THR A 325 -2.85 -1.35 -9.35
C THR A 325 -2.41 -1.27 -10.81
N GLU A 326 -3.16 -0.54 -11.64
CA GLU A 326 -2.78 -0.28 -13.04
C GLU A 326 -1.66 0.75 -13.17
N SER A 327 -1.50 1.63 -12.18
CA SER A 327 -0.49 2.68 -12.11
C SER A 327 0.19 2.75 -10.74
N TYR A 328 1.22 3.58 -10.64
CA TYR A 328 1.95 3.75 -9.39
C TYR A 328 1.08 4.43 -8.33
N HIS A 329 1.11 3.85 -7.13
CA HIS A 329 0.51 4.36 -5.92
C HIS A 329 1.53 4.25 -4.77
N THR A 330 1.45 5.17 -3.82
CA THR A 330 2.39 5.24 -2.70
C THR A 330 2.11 4.17 -1.64
N ASN A 331 3.15 3.71 -0.93
CA ASN A 331 2.99 2.96 0.32
C ASN A 331 2.83 3.89 1.54
N ALA A 332 3.15 5.18 1.38
CA ALA A 332 3.03 6.18 2.41
C ALA A 332 1.56 6.49 2.74
N ASP A 333 1.34 7.11 3.89
CA ASP A 333 0.03 7.59 4.30
C ASP A 333 -0.46 8.73 3.41
N THR A 334 0.46 9.48 2.80
CA THR A 334 0.14 10.59 1.89
C THR A 334 1.16 10.68 0.76
N TYR A 335 0.68 10.97 -0.43
CA TYR A 335 1.49 11.32 -1.60
C TYR A 335 1.02 12.64 -2.19
N LEU A 336 1.98 13.51 -2.49
CA LEU A 336 1.74 14.79 -3.16
C LEU A 336 2.54 14.87 -4.45
N SER A 337 1.89 15.31 -5.53
CA SER A 337 2.57 15.57 -6.80
C SER A 337 2.02 16.82 -7.47
N PHE A 338 2.86 17.45 -8.28
CA PHE A 338 2.37 18.45 -9.23
C PHE A 338 1.83 17.73 -10.46
N VAL A 339 0.70 18.20 -10.97
CA VAL A 339 0.21 17.77 -12.29
C VAL A 339 0.99 18.52 -13.36
N GLU A 340 1.44 17.82 -14.39
CA GLU A 340 2.25 18.38 -15.49
C GLU A 340 1.66 19.70 -16.03
N ILE A 341 2.47 20.76 -15.97
CA ILE A 341 2.09 22.11 -16.40
C ILE A 341 2.49 22.26 -17.87
N SER A 342 1.52 22.11 -18.78
CA SER A 342 1.74 22.33 -20.22
C SER A 342 0.85 23.45 -20.75
N GLY A 343 1.46 24.38 -21.51
CA GLY A 343 0.76 25.49 -22.15
C GLY A 343 0.54 26.71 -21.25
N SER A 344 -0.40 27.57 -21.65
CA SER A 344 -0.70 28.85 -20.99
C SER A 344 -1.60 28.73 -19.75
N SER A 345 -1.72 27.53 -19.15
CA SER A 345 -2.56 27.34 -17.96
C SER A 345 -1.99 28.16 -16.80
N PRO A 346 -2.74 29.14 -16.26
CA PRO A 346 -2.23 30.03 -15.24
C PRO A 346 -2.31 29.40 -13.83
N THR A 347 -2.22 28.07 -13.72
CA THR A 347 -2.41 27.36 -12.45
C THR A 347 -1.34 26.29 -12.24
N VAL A 348 -0.94 26.14 -10.98
CA VAL A 348 -0.21 24.98 -10.47
C VAL A 348 -1.23 24.05 -9.85
N ASP A 349 -1.44 22.89 -10.48
CA ASP A 349 -2.41 21.90 -10.02
C ASP A 349 -1.67 20.89 -9.13
N ILE A 350 -2.18 20.69 -7.91
CA ILE A 350 -1.59 19.80 -6.90
C ILE A 350 -2.50 18.60 -6.74
N TYR A 351 -1.95 17.40 -6.94
CA TYR A 351 -2.62 16.14 -6.71
C TYR A 351 -2.26 15.61 -5.32
N MET A 352 -3.23 14.97 -4.67
CA MET A 352 -3.02 14.28 -3.39
C MET A 352 -3.70 12.92 -3.42
N GLU A 353 -2.97 11.94 -2.92
CA GLU A 353 -3.44 10.62 -2.50
C GLU A 353 -3.18 10.49 -1.00
N ASN A 354 -4.13 9.94 -0.24
CA ASN A 354 -3.95 9.69 1.17
C ASN A 354 -4.76 8.47 1.63
N TYR A 355 -4.12 7.60 2.41
CA TYR A 355 -4.73 6.37 2.95
C TYR A 355 -5.40 6.60 4.31
N VAL A 356 -4.99 7.66 5.01
CA VAL A 356 -5.55 8.07 6.30
C VAL A 356 -6.07 9.51 6.24
N PRO A 357 -7.01 9.92 7.11
CA PRO A 357 -7.51 11.29 7.10
C PRO A 357 -6.41 12.33 7.42
N VAL A 358 -6.36 13.40 6.63
CA VAL A 358 -5.37 14.49 6.78
C VAL A 358 -6.01 15.68 7.50
N TYR A 359 -5.37 16.17 8.56
CA TYR A 359 -5.83 17.26 9.43
C TYR A 359 -5.00 18.54 9.33
N GLY A 360 -3.81 18.49 8.75
CA GLY A 360 -3.03 19.68 8.43
C GLY A 360 -2.12 19.47 7.23
N ILE A 361 -1.94 20.52 6.43
CA ILE A 361 -1.05 20.54 5.27
C ILE A 361 -0.27 21.85 5.27
N GLN A 362 1.05 21.74 5.16
CA GLN A 362 1.95 22.86 4.91
C GLN A 362 3.07 22.41 3.98
N PHE A 363 3.44 23.24 3.01
CA PHE A 363 4.65 23.03 2.20
C PHE A 363 5.05 24.33 1.52
N ASN A 364 6.29 24.38 1.05
CA ASN A 364 6.77 25.43 0.16
C ASN A 364 6.75 24.93 -1.29
N ILE A 365 6.35 25.80 -2.20
CA ILE A 365 6.55 25.63 -3.64
C ILE A 365 7.88 26.29 -3.99
N LEU A 366 8.84 25.52 -4.46
CA LEU A 366 10.10 26.01 -4.99
C LEU A 366 10.13 25.89 -6.50
N ILE A 367 10.73 26.89 -7.15
CA ILE A 367 10.95 26.91 -8.59
C ILE A 367 12.43 27.16 -8.83
N ASP A 368 13.10 26.16 -9.38
CA ASP A 368 14.49 26.30 -9.83
C ASP A 368 14.49 26.74 -11.28
N LEU A 369 14.84 28.00 -11.51
CA LEU A 369 14.82 28.63 -12.82
C LEU A 369 16.17 28.51 -13.51
N LEU A 370 16.15 28.11 -14.78
CA LEU A 370 17.37 27.92 -15.57
C LEU A 370 18.00 29.26 -16.04
N ASP A 371 17.24 30.36 -16.07
CA ASP A 371 17.64 31.64 -16.69
C ASP A 371 17.34 32.89 -15.81
N GLY A 372 17.84 32.95 -14.58
CA GLY A 372 18.03 34.22 -13.84
C GLY A 372 16.77 35.04 -13.51
N ILE A 373 15.58 34.42 -13.54
CA ILE A 373 14.32 35.00 -13.06
C ILE A 373 14.17 34.64 -11.57
N GLU A 374 13.73 35.56 -10.73
CA GLU A 374 13.46 35.31 -9.30
C GLU A 374 12.00 34.88 -9.12
N ILE A 375 11.74 33.94 -8.18
CA ILE A 375 10.38 33.46 -7.83
C ILE A 375 9.40 34.61 -7.52
N GLY A 376 9.91 35.74 -7.03
CA GLY A 376 9.12 36.94 -6.71
C GLY A 376 8.38 37.60 -7.90
N GLU A 377 8.63 37.17 -9.14
CA GLU A 377 7.85 37.62 -10.30
C GLU A 377 6.52 36.85 -10.48
N LEU A 378 6.40 35.66 -9.89
CA LEU A 378 5.19 34.84 -9.92
C LEU A 378 4.36 35.11 -8.66
N ILE A 379 3.23 35.80 -8.83
CA ILE A 379 2.32 36.08 -7.73
C ILE A 379 1.28 34.97 -7.69
N PHE A 380 1.42 34.07 -6.72
CA PHE A 380 0.43 33.04 -6.42
C PHE A 380 -0.81 33.63 -5.76
N GLN A 381 -1.96 33.06 -6.10
CA GLN A 381 -3.23 33.31 -5.43
C GLN A 381 -3.56 32.13 -4.51
N ASN A 382 -4.56 32.31 -3.65
CA ASN A 382 -5.06 31.20 -2.83
C ASN A 382 -5.56 30.06 -3.70
N GLY A 383 -5.38 28.83 -3.20
CA GLY A 383 -5.86 27.64 -3.88
C GLY A 383 -7.38 27.62 -3.98
N GLN A 384 -7.87 27.10 -5.10
CA GLN A 384 -9.30 26.95 -5.40
C GLN A 384 -9.60 25.55 -5.93
N GLY A 385 -10.81 25.07 -5.67
CA GLY A 385 -11.31 23.78 -6.10
C GLY A 385 -10.60 22.58 -5.47
N GLY A 386 -10.97 21.40 -5.94
CA GLY A 386 -10.40 20.13 -5.53
C GLY A 386 -10.87 19.66 -4.15
N ARG A 387 -10.24 18.60 -3.67
CA ARG A 387 -10.58 17.91 -2.43
C ARG A 387 -10.47 18.79 -1.19
N ALA A 388 -9.60 19.81 -1.23
CA ALA A 388 -9.51 20.79 -0.16
C ALA A 388 -10.82 21.59 -0.03
N GLU A 389 -11.26 22.26 -1.10
CA GLU A 389 -12.51 23.04 -1.06
C GLU A 389 -13.73 22.16 -0.78
N ASP A 390 -13.78 20.96 -1.39
CA ASP A 390 -14.87 19.99 -1.17
C ASP A 390 -14.98 19.54 0.30
N SER A 391 -13.86 19.52 1.03
CA SER A 391 -13.80 19.21 2.47
C SER A 391 -13.95 20.45 3.37
N GLY A 392 -14.21 21.64 2.79
CA GLY A 392 -14.33 22.90 3.53
C GLY A 392 -12.99 23.50 3.97
N TRP A 393 -11.88 23.13 3.32
CA TRP A 393 -10.56 23.68 3.59
C TRP A 393 -10.30 24.92 2.76
N THR A 394 -9.53 25.83 3.34
CA THR A 394 -8.92 26.96 2.61
C THR A 394 -7.43 26.69 2.44
N ILE A 395 -6.95 26.83 1.20
CA ILE A 395 -5.53 26.78 0.89
C ILE A 395 -5.02 28.21 0.69
N GLY A 396 -4.27 28.71 1.67
CA GLY A 396 -3.60 30.01 1.59
C GLY A 396 -2.22 29.87 0.98
N VAL A 397 -1.84 30.82 0.12
CA VAL A 397 -0.47 30.92 -0.41
C VAL A 397 0.05 32.33 -0.14
N ASN A 398 1.28 32.44 0.35
CA ASN A 398 1.92 33.74 0.55
C ASN A 398 2.93 34.06 -0.57
N ASP A 399 3.50 35.26 -0.52
CA ASP A 399 4.48 35.74 -1.51
C ASP A 399 5.81 34.94 -1.53
N SER A 400 6.08 34.11 -0.51
CA SER A 400 7.25 33.24 -0.48
C SER A 400 6.99 31.84 -1.04
N GLY A 401 5.78 31.57 -1.55
CA GLY A 401 5.38 30.25 -2.02
C GLY A 401 5.04 29.26 -0.89
N LEU A 402 4.93 29.73 0.36
CA LEU A 402 4.45 28.92 1.47
C LEU A 402 2.95 28.70 1.30
N VAL A 403 2.56 27.43 1.23
CA VAL A 403 1.20 26.95 1.17
C VAL A 403 0.79 26.42 2.53
N VAL A 404 -0.37 26.86 3.01
CA VAL A 404 -0.97 26.36 4.26
C VAL A 404 -2.42 26.00 4.00
N GLY A 405 -2.78 24.75 4.28
CA GLY A 405 -4.15 24.25 4.25
C GLY A 405 -4.74 24.19 5.65
N LEU A 406 -5.91 24.82 5.84
CA LEU A 406 -6.64 24.80 7.11
C LEU A 406 -8.12 24.46 6.89
N ALA A 407 -8.64 23.52 7.68
CA ALA A 407 -10.07 23.27 7.77
C ALA A 407 -10.78 24.50 8.37
N GLN A 408 -11.61 25.20 7.60
CA GLN A 408 -12.33 26.37 8.10
C GLN A 408 -13.73 25.98 8.60
N GLY A 409 -13.97 26.15 9.90
CA GLY A 409 -15.31 26.09 10.49
C GLY A 409 -15.95 24.69 10.57
N THR A 410 -15.39 23.68 9.89
CA THR A 410 -15.87 22.29 9.93
C THR A 410 -15.08 21.42 10.91
N ALA A 411 -13.77 21.68 11.06
CA ALA A 411 -12.81 20.78 11.73
C ALA A 411 -12.75 19.36 11.13
N GLU A 412 -13.34 19.16 9.95
CA GLU A 412 -13.34 17.88 9.24
C GLU A 412 -12.01 17.71 8.51
N PRO A 413 -11.39 16.52 8.56
CA PRO A 413 -10.18 16.23 7.80
C PRO A 413 -10.48 16.13 6.30
N ILE A 414 -9.45 16.18 5.47
CA ILE A 414 -9.57 15.64 4.12
C ILE A 414 -9.62 14.12 4.27
N PRO A 415 -10.72 13.45 3.86
CA PRO A 415 -10.86 12.00 4.05
C PRO A 415 -9.85 11.23 3.19
N PRO A 416 -9.60 9.95 3.48
CA PRO A 416 -8.85 9.06 2.59
C PRO A 416 -9.40 9.10 1.16
N GLY A 417 -8.50 9.00 0.18
CA GLY A 417 -8.85 9.09 -1.23
C GLY A 417 -7.74 9.65 -2.10
N GLU A 418 -8.04 9.82 -3.38
CA GLU A 418 -7.09 10.38 -4.35
C GLU A 418 -7.76 11.41 -5.28
N GLY A 419 -6.99 12.37 -5.80
CA GLY A 419 -7.49 13.37 -6.73
C GLY A 419 -6.78 14.71 -6.66
N LEU A 420 -7.31 15.68 -7.40
CA LEU A 420 -6.85 17.07 -7.33
C LEU A 420 -7.08 17.62 -5.92
N LEU A 421 -6.02 17.95 -5.19
CA LEU A 421 -6.10 18.62 -3.90
C LEU A 421 -6.62 20.05 -4.07
N THR A 422 -5.94 20.82 -4.92
CA THR A 422 -6.28 22.23 -5.20
C THR A 422 -5.56 22.71 -6.45
N GLN A 423 -6.03 23.82 -7.02
CA GLN A 423 -5.36 24.56 -8.08
C GLN A 423 -4.90 25.90 -7.52
N ILE A 424 -3.62 26.25 -7.67
CA ILE A 424 -3.05 27.52 -7.22
C ILE A 424 -2.85 28.41 -8.46
N PRO A 425 -3.71 29.42 -8.67
CA PRO A 425 -3.53 30.36 -9.78
C PRO A 425 -2.30 31.23 -9.58
N TRP A 426 -1.68 31.66 -10.68
CA TRP A 426 -0.68 32.71 -10.68
C TRP A 426 -1.04 33.85 -11.64
N ASN A 427 -0.40 35.01 -11.48
CA ASN A 427 -0.70 36.22 -12.24
C ASN A 427 -0.31 36.17 -13.73
N GLY A 428 0.35 35.13 -14.23
CA GLY A 428 0.56 34.83 -15.66
C GLY A 428 1.29 35.90 -16.49
N ASN A 429 1.76 36.99 -15.88
CA ASN A 429 2.47 38.08 -16.57
C ASN A 429 3.96 37.75 -16.68
N ILE A 430 4.27 36.71 -17.45
CA ILE A 430 5.67 36.36 -17.73
C ILE A 430 6.05 37.08 -19.03
N GLN A 431 6.87 38.13 -18.91
CA GLN A 431 7.39 38.89 -20.06
C GLN A 431 8.55 38.17 -20.78
N SER A 432 8.92 36.98 -20.35
CA SER A 432 10.09 36.20 -20.77
C SER A 432 9.75 34.72 -20.95
N ASN A 433 10.61 33.97 -21.63
CA ASN A 433 10.50 32.52 -21.67
C ASN A 433 10.97 31.96 -20.30
N LEU A 434 10.05 31.58 -19.42
CA LEU A 434 10.37 30.91 -18.15
C LEU A 434 10.60 29.43 -18.43
N SER A 435 11.80 28.93 -18.13
CA SER A 435 12.06 27.50 -18.08
C SER A 435 12.68 27.13 -16.73
N GLY A 436 12.22 26.03 -16.14
CA GLY A 436 12.69 25.59 -14.84
C GLY A 436 11.96 24.35 -14.33
N THR A 437 12.19 24.00 -13.08
CA THR A 437 11.53 22.88 -12.41
C THR A 437 10.79 23.35 -11.16
N ILE A 438 9.54 22.92 -11.00
CA ILE A 438 8.76 23.09 -9.78
C ILE A 438 8.82 21.84 -8.93
N HIS A 439 9.06 22.02 -7.64
CA HIS A 439 9.11 20.93 -6.67
C HIS A 439 8.69 21.41 -5.27
N PHE A 440 8.37 20.46 -4.40
CA PHE A 440 7.99 20.74 -3.02
C PHE A 440 9.22 20.85 -2.12
N SER A 441 9.17 21.72 -1.11
CA SER A 441 10.09 21.68 0.03
C SER A 441 9.35 21.89 1.35
N ASP A 442 10.01 21.55 2.46
CA ASP A 442 9.51 21.80 3.83
C ASP A 442 8.07 21.31 4.05
N VAL A 443 7.77 20.13 3.50
CA VAL A 443 6.43 19.54 3.55
C VAL A 443 6.14 18.98 4.95
N GLN A 444 4.99 19.36 5.50
CA GLN A 444 4.44 18.84 6.74
C GLN A 444 2.98 18.46 6.50
N ILE A 445 2.69 17.18 6.70
CA ILE A 445 1.33 16.64 6.67
C ILE A 445 1.06 16.03 8.04
N SER A 446 -0.11 16.30 8.60
CA SER A 446 -0.48 15.79 9.91
C SER A 446 -1.82 15.05 9.91
N GLY A 447 -1.85 13.99 10.69
CA GLY A 447 -3.05 13.22 11.01
C GLY A 447 -3.74 13.73 12.26
N TYR A 448 -4.59 12.89 12.82
CA TYR A 448 -5.41 13.24 13.98
C TYR A 448 -4.54 13.68 15.18
N PHE A 449 -4.93 14.76 15.85
CA PHE A 449 -4.14 15.37 16.94
C PHE A 449 -2.68 15.76 16.58
N GLY A 450 -2.38 15.95 15.29
CA GLY A 450 -1.06 16.39 14.86
C GLY A 450 -0.02 15.27 14.77
N THR A 451 -0.44 14.01 14.70
CA THR A 451 0.45 12.88 14.43
C THR A 451 1.15 13.08 13.08
N GLU A 452 2.45 12.83 13.02
CA GLU A 452 3.16 12.85 11.74
C GLU A 452 2.68 11.68 10.87
N LEU A 453 2.46 11.96 9.59
CA LEU A 453 2.10 10.97 8.58
C LEU A 453 3.32 10.67 7.71
N SER A 454 3.47 9.43 7.29
CA SER A 454 4.49 9.10 6.28
C SER A 454 4.12 9.76 4.95
N LEU A 455 5.14 10.22 4.21
CA LEU A 455 4.98 11.06 3.02
C LEU A 455 5.95 10.64 1.91
N GLU A 456 5.42 10.51 0.70
CA GLU A 456 6.19 10.47 -0.54
C GLU A 456 5.81 11.65 -1.45
N LEU A 457 6.75 12.10 -2.27
CA LEU A 457 6.56 13.23 -3.18
C LEU A 457 6.77 12.77 -4.62
N GLY A 458 5.94 13.26 -5.53
CA GLY A 458 6.14 13.07 -6.96
C GLY A 458 7.38 13.79 -7.46
N GLU A 459 7.91 13.31 -8.58
CA GLU A 459 9.06 13.90 -9.24
C GLU A 459 8.85 15.39 -9.57
N PRO A 460 9.93 16.20 -9.55
CA PRO A 460 9.88 17.59 -10.01
C PRO A 460 9.30 17.71 -11.42
N VAL A 461 8.42 18.69 -11.62
CA VAL A 461 7.78 18.94 -12.91
C VAL A 461 8.51 20.06 -13.65
N ASN A 462 8.78 19.86 -14.93
CA ASN A 462 9.33 20.91 -15.78
C ASN A 462 8.25 21.95 -16.12
N ILE A 463 8.62 23.22 -16.04
CA ILE A 463 7.82 24.35 -16.49
C ILE A 463 8.50 24.93 -17.73
N GLU A 464 7.76 25.04 -18.83
CA GLU A 464 8.16 25.78 -20.04
C GLU A 464 7.06 26.79 -20.41
N LEU A 465 7.29 28.07 -20.17
CA LEU A 465 6.35 29.16 -20.47
C LEU A 465 7.03 30.14 -21.42
N GLY A 466 6.46 30.36 -22.61
CA GLY A 466 7.04 31.25 -23.62
C GLY A 466 6.26 32.54 -23.85
N LEU A 467 6.95 33.59 -24.32
CA LEU A 467 6.30 34.74 -24.95
C LEU A 467 5.50 34.26 -26.16
N GLY A 468 4.19 34.43 -26.11
CA GLY A 468 3.28 34.07 -27.19
C GLY A 468 3.66 34.74 -28.51
N VAL A 469 4.34 33.98 -29.38
CA VAL A 469 4.10 34.10 -30.81
C VAL A 469 2.79 33.35 -31.04
N ASN A 470 1.80 34.02 -31.63
CA ASN A 470 0.52 33.41 -31.99
C ASN A 470 0.75 32.05 -32.70
N GLU A 471 0.04 31.03 -32.21
CA GLU A 471 -0.04 29.62 -32.65
C GLU A 471 1.17 28.76 -32.21
N ASP A 472 1.05 27.77 -31.33
CA ASP A 472 -0.05 26.85 -31.06
C ASP A 472 -0.43 26.78 -29.58
N ILE A 473 -1.73 26.88 -29.28
CA ILE A 473 -2.30 26.37 -28.03
C ILE A 473 -1.84 24.90 -27.96
N THR A 474 -1.24 24.43 -26.86
CA THR A 474 -1.04 22.99 -26.63
C THR A 474 -2.41 22.37 -26.42
N LEU A 475 -3.08 22.14 -27.54
CA LEU A 475 -4.34 21.47 -27.60
C LEU A 475 -4.11 20.04 -27.10
N PRO A 476 -5.04 19.48 -26.32
CA PRO A 476 -5.00 18.07 -25.98
C PRO A 476 -4.71 17.26 -27.24
N LEU A 477 -3.73 16.34 -27.19
CA LEU A 477 -3.39 15.52 -28.36
C LEU A 477 -4.51 14.50 -28.68
N LYS A 478 -5.43 14.28 -27.75
CA LYS A 478 -6.58 13.39 -27.88
C LYS A 478 -7.79 13.91 -27.10
N HIS A 479 -8.97 13.53 -27.57
CA HIS A 479 -10.18 13.62 -26.76
C HIS A 479 -10.08 12.64 -25.60
N LYS A 480 -10.49 13.06 -24.40
CA LYS A 480 -10.51 12.20 -23.22
C LYS A 480 -11.58 12.66 -22.23
N LEU A 481 -12.41 11.74 -21.77
CA LEU A 481 -13.19 11.93 -20.55
C LEU A 481 -12.33 11.51 -19.36
N LEU A 482 -12.07 12.45 -18.47
CA LEU A 482 -11.22 12.22 -17.30
C LEU A 482 -12.09 11.71 -16.14
N ASN A 483 -11.46 11.12 -15.11
CA ASN A 483 -12.18 10.60 -13.95
C ASN A 483 -12.89 11.76 -13.24
N ALA A 484 -14.17 11.54 -12.91
CA ALA A 484 -14.97 12.52 -12.19
C ALA A 484 -14.53 12.58 -10.73
N TYR A 485 -14.62 13.75 -10.11
CA TYR A 485 -14.22 13.96 -8.73
C TYR A 485 -15.17 14.93 -7.98
N PRO A 486 -15.51 14.64 -6.72
CA PRO A 486 -15.31 13.34 -6.05
C PRO A 486 -16.11 12.23 -6.77
N ASN A 487 -15.67 10.97 -6.67
CA ASN A 487 -16.41 9.82 -7.17
C ASN A 487 -15.97 8.55 -6.40
N PRO A 488 -16.78 7.99 -5.49
CA PRO A 488 -18.18 8.33 -5.22
C PRO A 488 -18.42 9.75 -4.70
N PHE A 489 -19.63 10.28 -4.88
CA PHE A 489 -19.97 11.65 -4.46
C PHE A 489 -21.31 11.76 -3.76
N ASN A 490 -21.42 12.76 -2.87
CA ASN A 490 -22.68 13.17 -2.29
C ASN A 490 -23.20 14.43 -2.99
N SER A 491 -24.26 14.26 -3.78
CA SER A 491 -25.04 15.31 -4.44
C SER A 491 -24.33 16.15 -5.51
N ILE A 492 -23.03 16.46 -5.44
CA ILE A 492 -22.30 17.23 -6.48
C ILE A 492 -21.04 16.51 -6.93
N VAL A 493 -20.80 16.44 -8.24
CA VAL A 493 -19.57 15.92 -8.86
C VAL A 493 -19.05 16.84 -9.95
N THR A 494 -17.73 16.93 -10.11
CA THR A 494 -17.07 17.59 -11.25
C THR A 494 -16.62 16.55 -12.26
N ILE A 495 -16.96 16.77 -13.54
CA ILE A 495 -16.66 15.86 -14.65
C ILE A 495 -15.70 16.56 -15.62
N PRO A 496 -14.38 16.30 -15.51
CA PRO A 496 -13.37 16.85 -16.38
C PRO A 496 -13.31 16.15 -17.75
N PHE A 497 -13.08 16.89 -18.83
CA PHE A 497 -12.76 16.32 -20.15
C PHE A 497 -11.86 17.23 -20.99
N GLN A 498 -11.30 16.67 -22.07
CA GLN A 498 -10.36 17.34 -22.96
C GLN A 498 -10.83 17.33 -24.41
N LEU A 499 -10.65 18.46 -25.09
CA LEU A 499 -11.06 18.69 -26.48
C LEU A 499 -9.87 19.14 -27.34
N ILE A 500 -9.51 18.38 -28.38
CA ILE A 500 -8.37 18.70 -29.28
C ILE A 500 -8.61 19.89 -30.21
N SER A 501 -9.86 20.23 -30.50
CA SER A 501 -10.26 21.27 -31.45
C SER A 501 -11.67 21.74 -31.15
N SER A 502 -11.99 23.00 -31.43
CA SER A 502 -13.32 23.56 -31.17
C SER A 502 -14.37 22.81 -31.99
N GLN A 503 -15.36 22.21 -31.31
CA GLN A 503 -16.42 21.44 -31.95
C GLN A 503 -17.58 21.20 -30.98
N MET A 504 -18.68 20.68 -31.53
CA MET A 504 -19.86 20.25 -30.79
C MET A 504 -19.52 19.16 -29.79
N VAL A 505 -19.89 19.37 -28.52
CA VAL A 505 -19.71 18.41 -27.43
C VAL A 505 -21.07 18.06 -26.83
N PHE A 506 -21.29 16.76 -26.61
CA PHE A 506 -22.39 16.26 -25.80
C PHE A 506 -21.81 15.57 -24.56
N LEU A 507 -22.09 16.11 -23.37
CA LEU A 507 -21.84 15.39 -22.12
C LEU A 507 -23.18 15.08 -21.47
N LYS A 508 -23.50 13.80 -21.37
CA LYS A 508 -24.78 13.31 -20.88
C LYS A 508 -24.59 12.35 -19.73
N ILE A 509 -25.56 12.32 -18.83
CA ILE A 509 -25.59 11.38 -17.71
C ILE A 509 -26.71 10.37 -17.93
N PHE A 510 -26.39 9.10 -17.73
CA PHE A 510 -27.32 7.98 -17.83
C PHE A 510 -27.40 7.19 -16.53
N ASP A 511 -28.55 6.57 -16.24
CA ASP A 511 -28.67 5.56 -15.19
C ASP A 511 -28.24 4.16 -15.67
N LEU A 512 -28.24 3.18 -14.76
CA LEU A 512 -27.93 1.78 -15.04
C LEU A 512 -28.81 1.13 -16.13
N ASN A 513 -30.00 1.67 -16.40
CA ASN A 513 -30.91 1.16 -17.44
C ASN A 513 -30.69 1.85 -18.79
N GLY A 514 -29.70 2.74 -18.90
CA GLY A 514 -29.44 3.52 -20.11
C GLY A 514 -30.44 4.66 -20.32
N LYS A 515 -31.21 5.05 -19.29
CA LYS A 515 -32.09 6.22 -19.39
C LYS A 515 -31.25 7.49 -19.20
N GLU A 516 -31.37 8.42 -20.14
CA GLU A 516 -30.77 9.76 -20.02
C GLU A 516 -31.42 10.51 -18.84
N ILE A 517 -30.58 10.93 -17.90
CA ILE A 517 -30.97 11.68 -16.70
C ILE A 517 -30.87 13.19 -16.96
N ILE A 518 -29.75 13.63 -17.55
CA ILE A 518 -29.52 15.03 -17.87
C ILE A 518 -28.46 15.16 -18.98
N THR A 519 -28.56 16.22 -19.77
CA THR A 519 -27.50 16.69 -20.66
C THR A 519 -26.80 17.89 -20.00
N LEU A 520 -25.53 17.74 -19.65
CA LEU A 520 -24.72 18.78 -18.98
C LEU A 520 -24.16 19.81 -19.97
N VAL A 521 -23.84 19.37 -21.20
CA VAL A 521 -23.49 20.27 -22.29
C VAL A 521 -23.97 19.71 -23.62
N ASP A 522 -24.44 20.61 -24.48
CA ASP A 522 -24.93 20.38 -25.84
C ASP A 522 -24.66 21.67 -26.64
N ASN A 523 -23.38 21.98 -26.86
CA ASN A 523 -22.95 23.16 -27.62
C ASN A 523 -21.54 23.01 -28.19
N ASP A 524 -21.16 23.97 -29.04
CA ASP A 524 -19.79 24.12 -29.49
C ASP A 524 -18.91 24.62 -28.33
N MET A 525 -17.89 23.85 -27.98
CA MET A 525 -16.91 24.21 -26.96
C MET A 525 -15.57 24.49 -27.59
N ALA A 526 -14.84 25.46 -27.03
CA ALA A 526 -13.48 25.76 -27.46
C ALA A 526 -12.55 24.57 -27.17
N ALA A 527 -11.48 24.46 -27.94
CA ALA A 527 -10.45 23.45 -27.70
C ALA A 527 -9.75 23.71 -26.35
N GLY A 528 -9.41 22.65 -25.60
CA GLY A 528 -8.85 22.76 -24.24
C GLY A 528 -9.47 21.79 -23.24
N ARG A 529 -9.17 21.99 -21.96
CA ARG A 529 -9.71 21.20 -20.84
C ARG A 529 -10.93 21.91 -20.25
N HIS A 530 -11.98 21.13 -19.94
CA HIS A 530 -13.26 21.62 -19.44
C HIS A 530 -13.66 20.87 -18.18
N TYR A 531 -14.41 21.54 -17.30
CA TYR A 531 -14.89 21.00 -16.03
C TYR A 531 -16.37 21.32 -15.90
N LEU A 532 -17.23 20.29 -15.94
CA LEU A 532 -18.66 20.47 -15.78
C LEU A 532 -19.13 19.88 -14.46
N LYS A 533 -19.86 20.67 -13.68
CA LYS A 533 -20.47 20.22 -12.42
C LYS A 533 -21.84 19.61 -12.68
N TRP A 534 -22.11 18.47 -12.05
CA TRP A 534 -23.43 17.87 -12.00
C TRP A 534 -23.94 17.89 -10.56
N ASP A 535 -25.06 18.59 -10.35
CA ASP A 535 -25.86 18.50 -9.12
C ASP A 535 -26.91 17.39 -9.29
N ALA A 536 -26.67 16.28 -8.60
CA ALA A 536 -27.50 15.10 -8.54
C ALA A 536 -28.31 15.01 -7.24
N GLY A 537 -28.52 16.12 -6.53
CA GLY A 537 -29.25 16.17 -5.26
C GLY A 537 -30.66 15.57 -5.30
N ASN A 538 -31.28 15.49 -6.48
CA ASN A 538 -32.61 14.88 -6.70
C ASN A 538 -32.57 13.43 -7.21
N GLN A 539 -31.39 12.82 -7.39
CA GLN A 539 -31.23 11.45 -7.85
C GLN A 539 -31.07 10.47 -6.67
N SER A 540 -31.36 9.19 -6.88
CA SER A 540 -31.15 8.14 -5.89
C SER A 540 -29.69 7.68 -5.84
N SER A 541 -29.23 7.18 -4.69
CA SER A 541 -27.94 6.48 -4.59
C SER A 541 -27.85 5.36 -5.61
N GLY A 542 -26.67 5.15 -6.18
CA GLY A 542 -26.46 4.13 -7.21
C GLY A 542 -25.43 4.54 -8.26
N VAL A 543 -25.31 3.69 -9.28
CA VAL A 543 -24.36 3.87 -10.38
C VAL A 543 -25.00 4.63 -11.53
N TYR A 544 -24.24 5.58 -12.08
CA TYR A 544 -24.57 6.38 -13.26
C TYR A 544 -23.38 6.35 -14.21
N PHE A 545 -23.59 6.85 -15.42
CA PHE A 545 -22.54 6.95 -16.43
C PHE A 545 -22.53 8.33 -17.05
N SER A 546 -21.36 8.98 -17.03
CA SER A 546 -21.11 10.13 -17.89
C SER A 546 -20.64 9.64 -19.24
N VAL A 547 -21.30 10.11 -20.30
CA VAL A 547 -20.99 9.77 -21.68
C VAL A 547 -20.64 11.06 -22.40
N LEU A 548 -19.41 11.12 -22.88
CA LEU A 548 -18.87 12.23 -23.66
C LEU A 548 -18.88 11.83 -25.14
N GLU A 549 -19.66 12.54 -25.96
CA GLU A 549 -19.69 12.37 -27.41
C GLU A 549 -19.11 13.60 -28.10
N ILE A 550 -18.09 13.36 -28.94
CA ILE A 550 -17.38 14.38 -29.70
C ILE A 550 -17.20 13.87 -31.13
N GLY A 551 -18.10 14.25 -32.04
CA GLY A 551 -18.10 13.77 -33.42
C GLY A 551 -18.27 12.25 -33.51
N LYS A 552 -17.17 11.50 -33.73
CA LYS A 552 -17.14 10.02 -33.74
C LYS A 552 -16.54 9.40 -32.48
N TYR A 553 -15.97 10.22 -31.60
CA TYR A 553 -15.38 9.79 -30.35
C TYR A 553 -16.47 9.68 -29.29
N ILE A 554 -16.50 8.55 -28.59
CA ILE A 554 -17.39 8.31 -27.44
C ILE A 554 -16.52 7.76 -26.33
N ASP A 555 -16.59 8.39 -25.16
CA ASP A 555 -15.93 7.93 -23.93
C ASP A 555 -16.95 7.90 -22.80
N THR A 556 -16.82 6.93 -21.90
CA THR A 556 -17.80 6.69 -20.84
C THR A 556 -17.09 6.44 -19.52
N LYS A 557 -17.51 7.16 -18.47
CA LYS A 557 -16.99 7.00 -17.11
C LYS A 557 -18.12 6.71 -16.13
N LYS A 558 -17.84 5.77 -15.23
CA LYS A 558 -18.75 5.40 -14.14
C LYS A 558 -18.79 6.52 -13.10
N LEU A 559 -19.99 6.85 -12.62
CA LEU A 559 -20.26 7.76 -11.54
C LEU A 559 -21.01 7.00 -10.43
N ILE A 560 -20.72 7.29 -9.17
CA ILE A 560 -21.34 6.63 -8.02
C ILE A 560 -21.90 7.70 -7.07
N ILE A 561 -23.22 7.71 -6.89
CA ILE A 561 -23.91 8.60 -5.94
C ILE A 561 -24.07 7.89 -4.61
N LEU A 562 -23.61 8.53 -3.54
CA LEU A 562 -23.84 8.15 -2.15
C LEU A 562 -24.80 9.17 -1.50
N LYS A 563 -25.88 8.68 -0.89
CA LYS A 563 -26.75 9.44 0.01
C LYS A 563 -26.97 8.69 1.29
#